data_AF-A0A1H8EB82-F1
#
_entry.id   AF-A0A1H8EB82-F1
#
_cell.length_a   1.000
_cell.length_b   1.000
_cell.length_c   1.000
_cell.angle_alpha   90.00
_cell.angle_beta   90.00
_cell.angle_gamma   90.00
#
_symmetry.space_group_name_H-M   'P 1'
#
loop_
_entity.id
_entity.type
_entity.pdbx_description
1 polymer ?
#
loop_
_entity_poly.entity_id
_entity_poly.type
_entity_poly.pdbx_seq_one_letter_code
_entity_poly.pdbx_strand_id
1 'polypeptide(L)'
;MTCPPTDDLSAYLDDALSPAEREQVSKHLLHCPLCQKQLQTFTGLQQALRALPTPALGFDLAANLHDRLHAHPNTRKPASRLARDSSGWLSGWLGWFGGAPGGVAAGLALAVGLWLGGGLLPAAAVGQATDMTSVRVFDPVPPGGLCAAPELCRMTRTLP
;
A
#
# COMPACT_ATOMS: atom_id res chain seq x y z
N MET A 1 5.22 -18.11 31.87
CA MET A 1 5.21 -18.26 30.40
C MET A 1 4.55 -17.02 29.84
N THR A 2 5.22 -16.31 28.93
CA THR A 2 4.73 -15.02 28.41
C THR A 2 3.55 -15.27 27.46
N CYS A 3 2.47 -14.50 27.60
CA CYS A 3 1.33 -14.57 26.68
C CYS A 3 1.72 -13.92 25.33
N PRO A 4 1.21 -14.44 24.20
CA PRO A 4 1.39 -13.79 22.91
C PRO A 4 0.71 -12.41 22.91
N PRO A 5 1.18 -11.48 22.06
CA PRO A 5 0.50 -10.21 21.87
C PRO A 5 -0.93 -10.44 21.35
N THR A 6 -1.81 -9.49 21.65
CA THR A 6 -3.23 -9.60 21.29
C THR A 6 -3.44 -9.64 19.77
N ASP A 7 -2.58 -8.95 19.01
CA ASP A 7 -2.63 -8.92 17.55
C ASP A 7 -2.43 -10.32 16.95
N ASP A 8 -1.55 -11.14 17.53
CA ASP A 8 -1.34 -12.54 17.08
C ASP A 8 -2.58 -13.40 17.33
N LEU A 9 -3.32 -13.17 18.42
CA LEU A 9 -4.58 -13.87 18.68
C LEU A 9 -5.67 -13.47 17.67
N SER A 10 -5.70 -12.20 17.25
CA SER A 10 -6.60 -11.75 16.18
C SER A 10 -6.18 -12.36 14.84
N ALA A 11 -4.90 -12.27 14.49
CA ALA A 11 -4.35 -12.83 13.26
C ALA A 11 -4.52 -14.35 13.18
N TYR A 12 -4.46 -15.05 14.33
CA TYR A 12 -4.77 -16.48 14.42
C TYR A 12 -6.23 -16.77 14.05
N LEU A 13 -7.17 -15.95 14.50
CA LEU A 13 -8.60 -16.08 14.18
C LEU A 13 -8.89 -15.79 12.70
N ASP A 14 -8.17 -14.83 12.11
CA ASP A 14 -8.33 -14.40 10.72
C ASP A 14 -7.53 -15.25 9.71
N ASP A 15 -6.84 -16.29 10.18
CA ASP A 15 -5.91 -17.14 9.40
C ASP A 15 -4.82 -16.35 8.66
N ALA A 16 -4.33 -15.28 9.31
CA ALA A 16 -3.36 -14.34 8.77
C ALA A 16 -1.92 -14.57 9.27
N LEU A 17 -1.69 -15.58 10.11
CA LEU A 17 -0.37 -15.95 10.62
C LEU A 17 0.37 -16.89 9.66
N SER A 18 1.71 -16.84 9.70
CA SER A 18 2.51 -17.87 9.04
C SER A 18 2.30 -19.24 9.72
N PRO A 19 2.59 -20.37 9.04
CA PRO A 19 2.38 -21.70 9.59
C PRO A 19 3.12 -21.94 10.93
N ALA A 20 4.34 -21.41 11.05
CA ALA A 20 5.16 -21.55 12.24
C ALA A 20 4.60 -20.76 13.44
N GLU A 21 4.16 -19.53 13.21
CA GLU A 21 3.54 -18.69 14.24
C GLU A 21 2.20 -19.29 14.69
N ARG A 22 1.40 -19.78 13.74
CA ARG A 22 0.12 -20.44 14.04
C ARG A 22 0.31 -21.65 14.95
N GLU A 23 1.36 -22.45 14.74
CA GLU A 23 1.68 -23.59 15.60
C GLU A 23 2.13 -23.17 17.00
N GLN A 24 2.88 -22.07 17.13
CA GLN A 24 3.26 -21.53 18.44
C GLN A 24 2.04 -21.04 19.22
N VAL A 25 1.16 -20.27 18.58
CA VAL A 25 -0.07 -19.76 19.20
C VAL A 25 -0.99 -20.91 19.57
N SER A 26 -1.16 -21.93 18.71
CA SER A 26 -2.02 -23.08 19.01
C SER A 26 -1.50 -23.89 20.20
N LYS A 27 -0.18 -24.12 20.30
CA LYS A 27 0.45 -24.76 21.47
C LYS A 27 0.24 -23.94 22.74
N HIS A 28 0.33 -22.61 22.66
CA HIS A 28 0.07 -21.73 23.80
C HIS A 28 -1.40 -21.82 24.24
N LEU A 29 -2.34 -21.80 23.29
CA LEU A 29 -3.77 -21.87 23.57
C LEU A 29 -4.16 -23.15 24.32
N LEU A 30 -3.46 -24.27 24.12
CA LEU A 30 -3.72 -25.51 24.88
C LEU A 30 -3.47 -25.38 26.39
N HIS A 31 -2.61 -24.44 26.80
CA HIS A 31 -2.12 -24.34 28.19
C HIS A 31 -2.53 -23.04 28.89
N CYS A 32 -3.04 -22.04 28.15
CA CYS A 32 -3.38 -20.73 28.70
C CYS A 32 -4.90 -20.45 28.63
N PRO A 33 -5.65 -20.54 29.74
CA PRO A 33 -7.08 -20.28 29.75
C PRO A 33 -7.43 -18.80 29.52
N LEU A 34 -6.52 -17.87 29.83
CA LEU A 34 -6.72 -16.44 29.58
C LEU A 34 -6.78 -16.14 28.08
N CYS A 35 -5.82 -16.67 27.32
CA CYS A 35 -5.80 -16.51 25.86
C CYS A 35 -6.97 -17.25 25.19
N GLN A 36 -7.41 -18.40 25.72
CA GLN A 36 -8.64 -19.07 25.25
C GLN A 36 -9.88 -18.18 25.43
N LYS A 37 -10.05 -17.56 26.61
CA LYS A 37 -11.17 -16.65 26.89
C LYS A 37 -11.15 -15.43 25.98
N GLN A 38 -9.96 -14.88 25.71
CA GLN A 38 -9.80 -13.76 24.79
C GLN A 38 -10.17 -14.15 23.35
N LEU A 39 -9.73 -15.32 22.88
CA LEU A 39 -10.09 -15.85 21.56
C LEU A 39 -11.61 -16.09 21.43
N GLN A 40 -12.27 -16.59 22.48
CA GLN A 40 -13.73 -16.72 22.50
C GLN A 40 -14.42 -15.36 22.38
N THR A 41 -13.88 -14.31 23.00
CA THR A 41 -14.41 -12.95 22.91
C THR A 41 -14.35 -12.45 21.46
N PHE A 42 -13.20 -12.62 20.79
CA PHE A 42 -13.05 -12.25 19.38
C PHE A 42 -13.95 -13.05 18.45
N THR A 43 -14.09 -14.35 18.71
CA THR A 43 -15.00 -15.22 17.95
C THR A 43 -16.45 -14.76 18.07
N GLY A 44 -16.89 -14.39 19.28
CA GLY A 44 -18.23 -13.85 19.52
C GLY A 44 -18.47 -12.53 18.80
N LEU A 45 -17.48 -11.63 18.78
CA LEU A 45 -17.55 -10.39 18.00
C LEU A 45 -17.66 -10.67 16.50
N GLN A 46 -16.84 -11.58 15.96
CA GLN A 46 -16.88 -11.96 14.55
C GLN A 46 -18.26 -12.52 14.15
N GLN A 47 -18.86 -13.35 15.01
CA GLN A 47 -20.21 -13.89 14.80
C GLN A 47 -21.28 -12.78 14.83
N ALA A 48 -21.21 -11.87 15.80
CA ALA A 48 -22.14 -10.75 15.89
C ALA A 48 -22.08 -9.84 14.65
N LEU A 49 -20.88 -9.56 14.15
CA LEU A 49 -20.68 -8.78 12.92
C LEU A 49 -21.24 -9.49 11.69
N ARG A 50 -21.05 -10.81 11.58
CA ARG A 50 -21.61 -11.60 10.47
C ARG A 50 -23.13 -11.72 10.53
N ALA A 51 -23.73 -11.57 11.71
CA ALA A 51 -25.18 -11.59 11.89
C ALA A 51 -25.86 -10.25 11.50
N LEU A 52 -25.08 -9.20 11.20
CA LEU A 52 -25.64 -7.92 10.75
C LEU A 52 -26.39 -8.09 9.41
N PRO A 53 -27.51 -7.39 9.22
CA PRO A 53 -28.23 -7.43 7.96
C PRO A 53 -27.35 -6.88 6.84
N THR A 54 -27.27 -7.62 5.73
CA THR A 54 -26.55 -7.16 4.55
C THR A 54 -27.37 -6.08 3.85
N PRO A 55 -26.82 -4.87 3.60
CA PRO A 55 -27.56 -3.84 2.89
C PRO A 55 -27.83 -4.31 1.45
N ALA A 56 -29.07 -4.16 1.00
CA ALA A 56 -29.41 -4.40 -0.39
C ALA A 56 -28.74 -3.33 -1.25
N LEU A 57 -27.79 -3.75 -2.08
CA LEU A 57 -27.25 -2.92 -3.14
C LEU A 57 -28.38 -2.81 -4.18
N GLY A 58 -28.86 -1.60 -4.47
CA GLY A 58 -29.99 -1.36 -5.41
C GLY A 58 -29.69 -1.70 -6.88
N PHE A 59 -28.64 -2.49 -7.12
CA PHE A 59 -28.16 -2.98 -8.40
C PHE A 59 -27.35 -4.27 -8.16
N ASP A 60 -27.23 -5.11 -9.17
CA ASP A 60 -26.43 -6.33 -9.09
C ASP A 60 -24.93 -6.01 -9.26
N LEU A 61 -24.25 -5.82 -8.12
CA LEU A 61 -22.81 -5.61 -8.09
C LEU A 61 -22.04 -6.84 -8.61
N ALA A 62 -22.51 -8.06 -8.35
CA ALA A 62 -21.83 -9.27 -8.76
C ALA A 62 -21.79 -9.39 -10.29
N ALA A 63 -22.92 -9.13 -10.95
CA ALA A 63 -22.97 -9.07 -12.41
C ALA A 63 -22.07 -7.97 -12.99
N ASN A 64 -22.08 -6.77 -12.40
CA ASN A 64 -21.23 -5.66 -12.88
C ASN A 64 -19.73 -5.96 -12.72
N LEU A 65 -19.34 -6.56 -11.59
CA LEU A 65 -17.95 -6.96 -11.36
C LEU A 65 -17.52 -8.10 -12.26
N HIS A 66 -18.39 -9.08 -12.48
CA HIS A 66 -18.13 -10.19 -13.39
C HIS A 66 -17.81 -9.68 -14.80
N ASP A 67 -18.67 -8.81 -15.33
CA ASP A 67 -18.47 -8.22 -16.66
C ASP A 67 -17.15 -7.43 -16.75
N ARG A 68 -16.81 -6.64 -15.73
CA ARG A 68 -15.54 -5.89 -15.67
C ARG A 68 -14.30 -6.78 -15.58
N LEU A 69 -14.35 -7.84 -14.78
CA LEU A 69 -13.23 -8.79 -14.63
C LEU A 69 -13.01 -9.60 -15.92
N HIS A 70 -14.08 -9.90 -16.66
CA HIS A 70 -13.99 -10.59 -17.94
C HIS A 70 -13.64 -9.67 -19.11
N ALA A 71 -14.06 -8.40 -19.08
CA ALA A 71 -13.69 -7.38 -20.05
C ALA A 71 -12.22 -6.96 -19.93
N HIS A 72 -11.65 -7.06 -18.74
CA HIS A 72 -10.22 -6.87 -18.49
C HIS A 72 -9.60 -8.18 -17.99
N PRO A 73 -9.40 -9.19 -18.87
CA PRO A 73 -8.53 -10.30 -18.50
C PRO A 73 -7.21 -9.69 -18.08
N ASN A 74 -6.73 -10.02 -16.88
CA ASN A 74 -5.49 -9.51 -16.29
C ASN A 74 -4.31 -9.70 -17.27
N THR A 75 -4.13 -8.75 -18.17
CA THR A 75 -2.97 -8.62 -19.05
C THR A 75 -1.86 -7.85 -18.35
N ARG A 76 -1.85 -7.88 -17.01
CA ARG A 76 -0.59 -7.84 -16.27
C ARG A 76 0.18 -9.08 -16.71
N LYS A 77 0.86 -8.95 -17.85
CA LYS A 77 2.04 -9.76 -18.16
C LYS A 77 2.81 -9.78 -16.84
N PRO A 78 3.17 -10.96 -16.30
CA PRO A 78 4.11 -10.97 -15.21
C PRO A 78 5.22 -10.04 -15.64
N ALA A 79 5.64 -9.12 -14.77
CA ALA A 79 6.92 -8.47 -14.94
C ALA A 79 7.95 -9.60 -14.86
N SER A 80 8.05 -10.38 -15.94
CA SER A 80 9.15 -11.25 -16.26
C SER A 80 10.28 -10.27 -16.27
N ARG A 81 11.02 -10.28 -15.16
CA ARG A 81 12.38 -9.83 -14.99
C ARG A 81 12.89 -9.25 -16.30
N LEU A 82 13.12 -7.95 -16.33
CA LEU A 82 14.02 -7.33 -17.29
C LEU A 82 15.43 -7.92 -17.08
N ALA A 83 15.57 -9.21 -17.36
CA ALA A 83 16.78 -9.91 -17.69
C ALA A 83 16.72 -10.05 -19.21
N ARG A 84 16.84 -8.92 -19.89
CA ARG A 84 17.21 -8.89 -21.29
C ARG A 84 18.46 -8.05 -21.40
N ASP A 85 19.53 -8.71 -20.98
CA ASP A 85 20.78 -8.83 -21.72
C ASP A 85 20.88 -7.88 -22.92
N SER A 86 21.24 -6.64 -22.64
CA SER A 86 21.60 -5.63 -23.65
C SER A 86 23.11 -5.61 -23.91
N SER A 87 23.84 -6.65 -23.48
CA SER A 87 25.31 -6.68 -23.55
C SER A 87 25.85 -7.14 -24.92
N GLY A 88 25.04 -7.82 -25.73
CA GLY A 88 25.45 -8.35 -27.04
C GLY A 88 25.50 -7.33 -28.18
N TRP A 89 24.61 -6.33 -28.22
CA TRP A 89 24.61 -5.33 -29.30
C TRP A 89 25.69 -4.26 -29.05
N LEU A 90 25.80 -3.76 -27.82
CA LEU A 90 26.77 -2.70 -27.49
C LEU A 90 28.22 -3.20 -27.62
N SER A 91 28.52 -4.48 -27.34
CA SER A 91 29.86 -5.05 -27.53
C SER A 91 30.26 -5.17 -29.01
N GLY A 92 29.30 -5.44 -29.91
CA GLY A 92 29.53 -5.44 -31.35
C GLY A 92 29.78 -4.03 -31.93
N TRP A 93 29.07 -3.00 -31.43
CA TRP A 93 29.25 -1.62 -31.90
C TRP A 93 30.53 -0.97 -31.34
N LEU A 94 30.85 -1.18 -30.04
CA LEU A 94 32.08 -0.65 -29.45
C LEU A 94 33.34 -1.42 -29.90
N GLY A 95 33.23 -2.67 -30.33
CA GLY A 95 34.36 -3.45 -30.86
C GLY A 95 34.94 -2.92 -32.18
N TRP A 96 34.11 -2.27 -33.02
CA TRP A 96 34.59 -1.62 -34.26
C TRP A 96 35.28 -0.28 -33.97
N PHE A 97 34.82 0.47 -32.96
CA PHE A 97 35.36 1.79 -32.62
C PHE A 97 36.52 1.75 -31.59
N GLY A 98 36.76 0.59 -30.96
CA GLY A 98 37.61 0.44 -29.77
C GLY A 98 39.02 -0.08 -30.04
N GLY A 99 39.73 0.46 -31.03
CA GLY A 99 41.17 0.29 -31.19
C GLY A 99 42.01 1.24 -30.31
N ALA A 100 41.52 1.60 -29.11
CA ALA A 100 42.22 2.51 -28.20
C ALA A 100 42.05 2.05 -26.73
N PRO A 101 43.12 2.11 -25.91
CA PRO A 101 43.13 1.59 -24.55
C PRO A 101 42.06 2.25 -23.67
N GLY A 102 41.29 1.39 -22.99
CA GLY A 102 40.11 1.75 -22.20
C GLY A 102 40.44 2.65 -21.02
N GLY A 103 39.79 3.82 -20.98
CA GLY A 103 39.79 4.68 -19.79
C GLY A 103 39.17 6.07 -20.01
N VAL A 104 39.29 6.65 -21.21
CA VAL A 104 38.92 8.07 -21.42
C VAL A 104 37.53 8.29 -22.04
N ALA A 105 36.97 7.32 -22.76
CA ALA A 105 35.70 7.52 -23.47
C ALA A 105 34.46 7.57 -22.55
N ALA A 106 34.47 6.87 -21.41
CA ALA A 106 33.32 6.79 -20.51
C ALA A 106 33.07 8.11 -19.73
N GLY A 107 34.14 8.87 -19.43
CA GLY A 107 34.02 10.13 -18.68
C GLY A 107 33.35 11.25 -19.49
N LEU A 108 33.66 11.34 -20.78
CA LEU A 108 33.10 12.37 -21.66
C LEU A 108 31.60 12.19 -21.88
N ALA A 109 31.11 10.96 -22.00
CA ALA A 109 29.68 10.69 -22.17
C ALA A 109 28.85 11.10 -20.94
N LEU A 110 29.35 10.84 -19.72
CA LEU A 110 28.67 11.25 -18.48
C LEU A 110 28.68 12.77 -18.30
N ALA A 111 29.79 13.45 -18.63
CA ALA A 111 29.88 14.90 -18.52
C ALA A 111 28.93 15.61 -19.50
N VAL A 112 28.87 15.15 -20.76
CA VAL A 112 27.94 15.69 -21.77
C VAL A 112 26.49 15.41 -21.40
N GLY A 113 26.19 14.20 -20.91
CA GLY A 113 24.84 13.84 -20.44
C GLY A 113 24.37 14.68 -19.25
N LEU A 114 25.24 14.92 -18.26
CA LEU A 114 24.91 15.75 -17.10
C LEU A 114 24.73 17.23 -17.48
N TRP A 115 25.52 17.74 -18.43
CA TRP A 115 25.43 19.13 -18.89
C TRP A 115 24.16 19.37 -19.72
N LEU A 116 23.82 18.47 -20.64
CA LEU A 116 22.57 18.54 -21.42
C LEU A 116 21.33 18.29 -20.55
N GLY A 117 21.40 17.35 -19.61
CA GLY A 117 20.29 17.07 -18.68
C GLY A 117 20.03 18.22 -17.71
N GLY A 118 21.08 18.87 -17.21
CA GLY A 118 20.98 20.02 -16.31
C GLY A 118 20.33 21.26 -16.95
N GLY A 119 20.48 21.44 -18.27
CA GLY A 119 19.81 22.51 -19.01
C GLY A 119 18.33 22.26 -19.30
N LEU A 120 17.88 21.01 -19.26
CA LEU A 120 16.49 20.61 -19.53
C LEU A 120 15.64 20.48 -18.25
N LEU A 121 16.28 20.45 -17.09
CA LEU A 121 15.60 20.53 -15.81
C LEU A 121 15.29 22.01 -15.55
N PRO A 122 14.00 22.45 -15.61
CA PRO A 122 13.65 23.70 -14.94
C PRO A 122 14.12 23.57 -13.49
N ALA A 123 14.60 24.66 -12.89
CA ALA A 123 14.97 24.69 -11.47
C ALA A 123 13.82 24.11 -10.64
N ALA A 124 13.87 22.80 -10.40
CA ALA A 124 12.94 22.12 -9.53
C ALA A 124 13.28 22.69 -8.17
N ALA A 125 12.39 23.52 -7.67
CA ALA A 125 12.44 24.04 -6.32
C ALA A 125 12.76 22.87 -5.38
N VAL A 126 13.99 22.87 -4.87
CA VAL A 126 14.33 22.11 -3.68
C VAL A 126 13.47 22.72 -2.58
N GLY A 127 12.49 21.95 -2.10
CA GLY A 127 11.42 22.41 -1.21
C GLY A 127 10.23 22.90 -2.03
N GLN A 128 9.10 22.19 -2.05
CA GLN A 128 8.31 21.90 -0.87
C GLN A 128 7.82 20.45 -0.90
N ALA A 129 7.96 19.76 0.23
CA ALA A 129 7.10 18.64 0.53
C ALA A 129 5.67 19.15 0.35
N THR A 130 4.96 18.65 -0.67
CA THR A 130 3.52 18.83 -0.75
C THR A 130 2.97 18.23 0.53
N ASP A 131 2.49 19.11 1.40
CA ASP A 131 1.70 18.77 2.56
C ASP A 131 0.55 17.90 2.06
N MET A 132 0.72 16.58 2.23
CA MET A 132 -0.32 15.62 1.94
C MET A 132 -1.39 15.94 2.96
N THR A 133 -2.37 16.76 2.55
CA THR A 133 -3.63 16.92 3.25
C THR A 133 -4.21 15.53 3.39
N SER A 134 -3.96 14.95 4.57
CA SER A 134 -4.53 13.68 4.98
C SER A 134 -6.04 13.84 4.85
N VAL A 135 -6.65 13.08 3.94
CA VAL A 135 -8.09 12.90 3.92
C VAL A 135 -8.45 12.29 5.26
N ARG A 136 -8.97 13.10 6.18
CA ARG A 136 -9.46 12.66 7.47
C ARG A 136 -10.79 11.95 7.23
N VAL A 137 -10.70 10.64 7.00
CA VAL A 137 -11.86 9.76 6.80
C VAL A 137 -12.79 9.71 8.03
N PHE A 138 -12.33 10.23 9.18
CA PHE A 138 -13.10 10.30 10.41
C PHE A 138 -13.04 11.70 11.04
N ASP A 139 -13.49 12.73 10.31
CA ASP A 139 -13.90 13.98 10.97
C ASP A 139 -15.25 13.77 11.68
N PRO A 140 -15.49 14.41 12.84
CA PRO A 140 -16.73 14.26 13.62
C PRO A 140 -17.95 14.93 12.98
N VAL A 141 -17.85 15.35 11.71
CA VAL A 141 -18.94 15.95 10.96
C VAL A 141 -19.76 14.81 10.35
N PRO A 142 -20.98 14.53 10.85
CA PRO A 142 -21.82 13.50 10.26
C PRO A 142 -22.17 13.88 8.81
N PRO A 143 -22.28 12.90 7.89
CA PRO A 143 -22.70 13.18 6.53
C PRO A 143 -24.10 13.83 6.54
N GLY A 144 -24.16 15.11 6.21
CA GLY A 144 -25.39 15.93 6.25
C GLY A 144 -25.22 17.35 6.81
N GLY A 145 -24.12 17.67 7.49
CA GLY A 145 -23.85 19.01 8.02
C GLY A 145 -22.99 19.88 7.07
N LEU A 146 -23.62 20.76 6.29
CA LEU A 146 -22.89 21.75 5.47
C LEU A 146 -22.47 22.95 6.34
N CYS A 147 -21.34 22.86 7.05
CA CYS A 147 -20.55 24.06 7.35
C CYS A 147 -19.55 24.24 6.20
N ALA A 148 -19.70 25.29 5.39
CA ALA A 148 -18.83 25.54 4.23
C ALA A 148 -17.38 25.91 4.60
N ALA A 149 -17.11 26.29 5.86
CA ALA A 149 -15.79 26.54 6.41
C ALA A 149 -15.80 26.41 7.95
N PRO A 150 -14.71 25.97 8.59
CA PRO A 150 -14.65 25.75 10.05
C PRO A 150 -14.79 27.04 10.87
N GLU A 151 -14.41 28.19 10.29
CA GLU A 151 -14.50 29.50 10.95
C GLU A 151 -15.96 29.94 11.19
N LEU A 152 -16.92 29.39 10.43
CA LEU A 152 -18.34 29.73 10.54
C LEU A 152 -19.06 28.97 11.68
N CYS A 153 -18.47 27.89 12.21
CA CYS A 153 -19.09 27.12 13.29
C CYS A 153 -18.61 27.57 14.69
N ARG A 154 -17.73 28.58 14.80
CA ARG A 154 -17.38 29.22 16.09
C ARG A 154 -18.48 30.21 16.50
N MET A 155 -19.54 29.71 17.14
CA MET A 155 -20.38 30.60 17.95
C MET A 155 -19.58 31.07 19.17
N THR A 156 -19.16 32.33 19.17
CA THR A 156 -18.70 33.02 20.38
C THR A 156 -19.86 33.11 21.36
N ARG A 157 -19.79 32.30 22.41
CA ARG A 157 -20.74 32.34 23.53
C ARG A 157 -20.49 33.61 24.34
N THR A 158 -21.20 34.69 24.03
CA THR A 158 -21.32 35.86 24.91
C THR A 158 -22.74 35.90 25.47
N LEU A 159 -22.91 35.40 26.70
CA LEU A 159 -24.09 35.67 27.53
C LEU A 159 -23.97 37.08 28.13
N PRO A 160 -25.11 37.76 28.31
CA PRO A 160 -25.52 38.26 29.62
C PRO A 160 -26.57 37.35 30.26
#